data_AF-A0A1R3UVT0-F1
#
_entry.id   AF-A0A1R3UVT0-F1
#
_cell.length_a   1.000
_cell.length_b   1.000
_cell.length_c   1.000
_cell.angle_alpha   90.00
_cell.angle_beta   90.00
_cell.angle_gamma   90.00
#
_symmetry.space_group_name_H-M   'P 1'
#
loop_
_entity.id
_entity.type
_entity.pdbx_description
1 polymer ?
#
loop_
_entity_poly.entity_id
_entity_poly.type
_entity_poly.pdbx_seq_one_letter_code
_entity_poly.pdbx_strand_id
1 'polypeptide(L)'
;MSEWTWEFHPPELSDGLPIGAIAEIERIATELVFLGRDAEGVGKPTHRVGGLRQLPLGSGSGFIVFMVVDHLEEILILQVNLL
;
A
#
# COMPACT_ATOMS: atom_id res chain seq x y z
N MET A 1 6.91 9.91 -17.50
CA MET A 1 6.44 9.91 -16.11
C MET A 1 5.69 8.59 -15.94
N SER A 2 5.81 7.93 -14.79
CA SER A 2 5.04 6.71 -14.54
C SER A 2 3.55 7.09 -14.55
N GLU A 3 2.72 6.40 -15.35
CA GLU A 3 1.26 6.55 -15.29
C GLU A 3 0.67 5.83 -14.08
N TRP A 4 1.53 5.18 -13.27
CA TRP A 4 1.09 4.45 -12.11
C TRP A 4 0.46 5.37 -11.06
N THR A 5 -0.61 4.90 -10.45
CA THR A 5 -1.33 5.61 -9.38
C THR A 5 -1.52 4.70 -8.17
N TRP A 6 -2.06 5.26 -7.10
CA TRP A 6 -2.44 4.49 -5.93
C TRP A 6 -3.74 5.01 -5.34
N GLU A 7 -4.48 4.13 -4.68
CA GLU A 7 -5.68 4.49 -3.94
C GLU A 7 -5.87 3.63 -2.69
N PHE A 8 -6.66 4.15 -1.74
CA PHE A 8 -7.28 3.34 -0.71
C PHE A 8 -8.46 2.59 -1.33
N HIS A 9 -8.52 1.29 -1.10
CA HIS A 9 -9.62 0.47 -1.58
C HIS A 9 -10.17 -0.43 -0.44
N PRO A 10 -11.38 -0.16 0.07
CA PRO A 10 -12.28 0.91 -0.38
C PRO A 10 -11.80 2.30 0.11
N PRO A 11 -12.28 3.42 -0.47
CA PRO A 11 -11.78 4.76 -0.14
C PRO A 11 -12.02 5.16 1.32
N GLU A 12 -13.04 4.62 1.98
CA GLU A 12 -13.32 4.88 3.40
C GLU A 12 -12.28 4.23 4.33
N LEU A 13 -11.33 3.45 3.81
CA LEU A 13 -10.24 2.86 4.59
C LEU A 13 -9.34 3.94 5.23
N SER A 14 -9.28 5.15 4.66
CA SER A 14 -8.57 6.26 5.26
C SER A 14 -9.33 6.94 6.40
N ASP A 15 -10.62 6.66 6.56
CA ASP A 15 -11.47 7.36 7.53
C ASP A 15 -11.08 7.04 8.97
N GLY A 16 -10.89 8.09 9.76
CA GLY A 16 -10.51 7.95 11.17
C GLY A 16 -9.06 7.55 11.42
N LEU A 17 -8.24 7.37 10.37
CA LEU A 17 -6.80 7.18 10.55
C LEU A 17 -6.16 8.47 11.10
N PRO A 18 -5.20 8.36 12.04
CA PRO A 18 -4.42 9.51 12.47
C PRO A 18 -3.67 10.16 11.30
N ILE A 19 -3.59 11.49 11.29
CA ILE A 19 -2.95 12.24 10.20
C ILE A 19 -1.50 11.80 9.92
N GLY A 20 -0.75 11.43 10.97
CA GLY A 20 0.62 10.92 10.81
C GLY A 20 0.68 9.54 10.15
N ALA A 21 -0.34 8.70 10.35
CA ALA A 21 -0.44 7.42 9.67
C ALA A 21 -0.79 7.62 8.19
N ILE A 22 -1.73 8.52 7.89
CA ILE A 22 -2.09 8.88 6.51
C ILE A 22 -0.86 9.38 5.76
N ALA A 23 -0.13 10.35 6.32
CA ALA A 23 1.07 10.90 5.67
C ALA A 23 2.15 9.84 5.39
N GLU A 24 2.33 8.88 6.30
CA GLU A 24 3.28 7.79 6.08
C GLU A 24 2.81 6.80 5.00
N ILE A 25 1.51 6.51 4.96
CA ILE A 25 0.93 5.67 3.90
C ILE A 25 1.06 6.36 2.54
N GLU A 26 0.75 7.66 2.45
CA GLU A 26 0.90 8.44 1.22
C GLU A 26 2.36 8.44 0.73
N ARG A 27 3.33 8.60 1.64
CA ARG A 27 4.76 8.52 1.32
C ARG A 27 5.13 7.14 0.76
N ILE A 28 4.75 6.07 1.45
CA ILE A 28 5.02 4.70 1.03
C ILE A 28 4.35 4.38 -0.31
N ALA A 29 3.09 4.74 -0.48
CA ALA A 29 2.34 4.46 -1.70
C ALA A 29 2.93 5.21 -2.91
N THR A 30 3.41 6.45 -2.69
CA THR A 30 4.15 7.20 -3.71
C THR A 30 5.46 6.51 -4.11
N GLU A 31 6.19 5.92 -3.15
CA GLU A 31 7.39 5.13 -3.43
C GLU A 31 7.06 3.84 -4.20
N LEU A 32 5.96 3.16 -3.85
CA LEU A 32 5.49 1.97 -4.58
C LEU A 32 5.09 2.32 -6.02
N VAL A 33 4.39 3.44 -6.22
CA VAL A 33 4.05 3.97 -7.56
C VAL A 33 5.29 4.27 -8.39
N PHE A 34 6.34 4.80 -7.77
CA PHE A 34 7.61 5.04 -8.46
C PHE A 34 8.27 3.73 -8.93
N LEU A 35 8.13 2.64 -8.17
CA LEU A 35 8.61 1.31 -8.55
C LEU A 35 7.73 0.64 -9.62
N GLY A 36 6.44 0.99 -9.68
CA GLY A 36 5.47 0.38 -10.58
C GLY A 36 5.39 -1.13 -10.37
N ARG A 37 5.53 -1.91 -11.45
CA ARG A 37 5.45 -3.39 -11.41
C ARG A 37 6.43 -4.02 -10.42
N ASP A 38 7.61 -3.43 -10.23
CA ASP A 38 8.62 -3.96 -9.31
C ASP A 38 8.17 -3.91 -7.84
N ALA A 39 7.12 -3.15 -7.51
CA ALA A 39 6.48 -3.17 -6.21
C ALA A 39 5.95 -4.57 -5.81
N GLU A 40 5.75 -5.49 -6.76
CA GLU A 40 5.38 -6.88 -6.48
C GLU A 40 6.44 -7.60 -5.63
N GLY A 41 7.69 -7.15 -5.66
CA GLY A 41 8.78 -7.70 -4.85
C GLY A 41 8.88 -7.10 -3.45
N VAL A 42 8.10 -6.07 -3.12
CA VAL A 42 8.22 -5.31 -1.87
C VAL A 42 7.35 -5.90 -0.76
N GLY A 43 7.87 -5.89 0.47
CA GLY A 43 7.18 -6.40 1.64
C GLY A 43 7.14 -7.93 1.71
N LYS A 44 6.29 -8.46 2.59
CA LYS A 44 6.13 -9.91 2.80
C LYS A 44 4.86 -10.41 2.11
N PRO A 45 4.88 -11.58 1.44
CA PRO A 45 3.64 -12.21 0.98
C PRO A 45 2.73 -12.53 2.18
N THR A 46 1.43 -12.30 2.04
CA THR A 46 0.45 -12.53 3.12
C THR A 46 -0.12 -13.96 3.14
N HIS A 47 0.42 -14.88 2.34
CA HIS A 47 -0.17 -16.21 2.06
C HIS A 47 -1.61 -16.16 1.52
N ARG A 48 -2.10 -14.98 1.11
CA ARG A 48 -3.40 -14.78 0.47
C ARG A 48 -3.23 -14.82 -1.05
N VAL A 49 -4.34 -15.11 -1.74
CA VAL A 49 -4.41 -15.20 -3.20
C VAL A 49 -4.15 -13.81 -3.82
N GLY A 50 -3.54 -13.79 -5.01
CA GLY A 50 -3.47 -12.58 -5.85
C GLY A 50 -2.31 -11.63 -5.56
N GLY A 51 -1.22 -12.10 -4.95
CA GLY A 51 0.01 -11.28 -4.83
C GLY A 51 -0.03 -10.23 -3.73
N LEU A 52 -0.97 -10.31 -2.78
CA LEU A 52 -1.08 -9.41 -1.63
C LEU A 52 0.21 -9.34 -0.81
N ARG A 53 0.68 -8.11 -0.58
CA ARG A 53 1.90 -7.79 0.15
C ARG A 53 1.58 -7.06 1.43
N GLN A 54 2.36 -7.35 2.47
CA GLN A 54 2.32 -6.64 3.74
C GLN A 54 3.61 -5.87 3.93
N LEU A 55 3.49 -4.58 4.27
CA LEU A 55 4.62 -3.71 4.53
C LEU A 55 4.47 -3.02 5.89
N PRO A 56 5.50 -3.03 6.75
CA PRO A 56 5.45 -2.32 8.03
C PRO A 56 5.22 -0.81 7.87
N LEU A 57 4.48 -0.22 8.81
CA LEU A 57 4.34 1.23 8.94
C LEU A 57 5.29 1.77 10.03
N GLY A 58 5.97 2.87 9.72
CA GLY A 58 6.90 3.54 10.63
C GLY A 58 8.00 2.61 11.16
N SER A 59 8.24 2.64 12.47
CA SER A 59 9.21 1.77 13.16
C SER A 59 8.73 0.32 13.39
N GLY A 60 7.63 -0.09 12.76
CA GLY A 60 7.09 -1.45 12.83
C GLY A 60 5.92 -1.64 13.80
N SER A 61 5.32 -0.56 14.29
CA SER A 61 4.12 -0.58 15.15
C SER A 61 2.81 -0.76 14.37
N GLY A 62 2.85 -1.31 13.16
CA GLY A 62 1.68 -1.45 12.30
C GLY A 62 2.09 -1.91 10.91
N PHE A 63 1.11 -2.09 10.03
CA PHE A 63 1.36 -2.46 8.63
C PHE A 63 0.23 -2.02 7.71
N ILE A 64 0.57 -1.88 6.43
CA ILE A 64 -0.40 -1.88 5.34
C ILE A 64 -0.40 -3.23 4.63
N VAL A 65 -1.54 -3.60 4.07
CA VAL A 65 -1.63 -4.63 3.04
C VAL A 65 -1.96 -3.94 1.73
N PHE A 66 -1.17 -4.23 0.69
CA PHE A 66 -1.38 -3.67 -0.64
C PHE A 66 -1.36 -4.75 -1.73
N MET A 67 -1.88 -4.40 -2.90
CA MET A 67 -1.82 -5.19 -4.12
C MET A 67 -1.26 -4.34 -5.26
N VAL A 68 -0.46 -4.97 -6.12
CA VAL A 68 -0.03 -4.39 -7.40
C VAL A 68 -0.99 -4.88 -8.47
N VAL A 69 -1.66 -3.97 -9.15
CA VAL A 69 -2.62 -4.27 -10.21
C VAL A 69 -1.98 -3.87 -11.55
N ASP A 70 -1.05 -4.71 -12.03
CA ASP A 70 -0.17 -4.42 -13.17
C ASP A 70 -0.91 -3.96 -14.43
N HIS A 71 -2.06 -4.54 -14.74
CA HIS A 71 -2.84 -4.19 -15.93
C HIS A 71 -3.59 -2.85 -15.84
N LEU A 72 -3.74 -2.30 -14.64
CA LEU A 72 -4.29 -0.96 -14.39
C LEU A 72 -3.18 0.04 -14.02
N GLU A 73 -1.94 -0.43 -13.85
CA GLU A 73 -0.84 0.38 -13.33
C GLU A 73 -1.17 1.00 -11.95
N GLU A 74 -1.86 0.25 -11.09
CA GLU A 74 -2.36 0.76 -9.79
C GLU A 74 -1.75 0.01 -8.60
N ILE A 75 -1.52 0.77 -7.52
CA ILE A 75 -1.25 0.23 -6.18
C ILE A 75 -2.49 0.42 -5.31
N LEU A 76 -3.12 -0.69 -4.89
CA LEU A 76 -4.28 -0.63 -4.01
C LEU A 76 -3.87 -0.88 -2.57
N ILE A 77 -4.16 0.08 -1.68
CA ILE A 77 -4.06 -0.11 -0.24
C ILE A 77 -5.36 -0.73 0.26
N LEU A 78 -5.29 -1.97 0.74
CA LEU A 78 -6.47 -2.81 1.02
C LEU A 78 -6.73 -3.01 2.51
N GLN A 79 -5.72 -2.77 3.34
CA GLN A 79 -5.86 -2.87 4.79
C GLN A 79 -4.83 -1.99 5.45
N VAL A 80 -5.22 -1.34 6.55
CA VAL A 80 -4.32 -0.62 7.45
C VAL A 80 -4.50 -1.18 8.86
N ASN A 81 -3.39 -1.51 9.52
CA ASN A 81 -3.38 -1.93 10.91
C ASN A 81 -2.41 -1.02 11.69
N LEU A 82 -2.95 -0.34 12.69
CA LEU A 82 -2.20 0.46 13.65
C LEU A 82 -2.23 -0.29 15.00
N LEU A 83 -1.06 -0.53 15.60
CA LEU A 83 -0.95 -1.11 16.95
C LEU A 83 -0.88 -0.04 18.02
#